data_AF-A0A5C6RLA9-F1
#
_entry.id   AF-A0A5C6RLA9-F1
#
_cell.length_a   1.000
_cell.length_b   1.000
_cell.length_c   1.000
_cell.angle_alpha   90.00
_cell.angle_beta   90.00
_cell.angle_gamma   90.00
#
_symmetry.space_group_name_H-M   'P 1'
#
loop_
_entity.id
_entity.type
_entity.pdbx_description
1 polymer ?
#
loop_
_entity_poly.entity_id
_entity_poly.type
_entity_poly.pdbx_seq_one_letter_code
_entity_poly.pdbx_strand_id
1 'polypeptide(L)' 'MEKQVLFTETVKCEGRTYFFDLKEASNGKPYLCISSSSKNKEGEFERNRIFIFDGDFERFAQAIASSMEAYAKLEKADA' A
#
# COMPACT_ATOMS: atom_id res chain seq x y z
N MET A 1 -11.73 7.75 18.79
CA MET A 1 -10.97 6.58 19.29
C MET A 1 -9.80 6.38 18.34
N GLU A 2 -8.61 6.80 18.78
CA GLU A 2 -7.40 6.74 17.95
C GLU A 2 -7.03 5.28 17.69
N LYS A 3 -6.82 4.95 16.41
CA LYS A 3 -6.29 3.64 16.03
C LYS A 3 -4.78 3.72 16.14
N GLN A 4 -4.18 2.92 17.02
CA GLN A 4 -2.73 2.92 17.23
C GLN A 4 -2.01 2.51 15.94
N VAL A 5 -1.06 3.33 15.50
CA VAL A 5 -0.17 2.99 14.39
C VAL A 5 0.98 2.19 14.96
N LEU A 6 1.15 0.97 14.48
CA LEU A 6 2.21 0.05 14.89
C LEU A 6 3.48 0.27 14.04
N PHE A 7 3.30 0.55 12.75
CA PHE A 7 4.38 0.77 11.80
C PHE A 7 3.89 1.57 10.59
N THR A 8 4.76 2.37 9.98
CA THR A 8 4.50 3.09 8.73
C THR A 8 5.70 2.99 7.80
N GLU A 9 5.45 2.64 6.55
CA GLU A 9 6.40 2.78 5.44
C GLU A 9 5.85 3.76 4.40
N THR A 10 6.71 4.58 3.80
CA THR A 10 6.31 5.62 2.84
C THR A 10 7.15 5.56 1.58
N VAL A 11 6.47 5.39 0.44
CA VAL A 11 7.11 5.41 -0.89
C VAL A 11 6.73 6.70 -1.60
N LYS A 12 7.70 7.57 -1.85
CA LYS A 12 7.51 8.81 -2.62
C LYS A 12 7.94 8.58 -4.07
N CYS A 13 7.08 8.95 -4.99
CA CYS A 13 7.31 8.95 -6.43
C CYS A 13 7.09 10.35 -6.99
N GLU A 14 7.36 10.54 -8.28
CA GLU A 14 7.01 11.78 -8.97
C GLU A 14 5.48 11.89 -9.10
N GLY A 15 4.87 12.84 -8.37
CA GLY A 15 3.43 13.13 -8.43
C GLY A 15 2.52 12.20 -7.62
N ARG A 16 3.06 11.17 -6.96
CA ARG A 16 2.29 10.26 -6.10
C ARG A 16 3.08 9.82 -4.87
N THR A 17 2.40 9.72 -3.73
CA THR A 17 2.96 9.13 -2.51
C THR A 17 2.10 7.96 -2.06
N TYR A 18 2.73 6.85 -1.67
CA TYR A 18 2.08 5.70 -1.06
C TYR A 18 2.46 5.61 0.41
N PHE A 19 1.48 5.30 1.25
CA PHE A 19 1.62 5.12 2.69
C PHE A 19 1.14 3.71 3.04
N PHE A 20 1.99 2.93 3.69
CA PHE A 20 1.71 1.59 4.16
C PHE A 20 1.69 1.62 5.68
N ASP A 21 0.50 1.78 6.26
CA ASP A 21 0.34 1.87 7.70
C ASP A 21 -0.16 0.54 8.28
N LEU A 22 0.64 -0.11 9.12
CA LEU A 22 0.17 -1.21 9.97
C LEU A 22 -0.46 -0.63 11.24
N LYS A 23 -1.72 -0.95 11.49
CA LYS A 23 -2.50 -0.38 12.61
C LYS A 23 -3.15 -1.48 13.42
N GLU A 24 -3.47 -1.17 14.67
CA GLU A 24 -4.27 -2.03 15.53
C GLU A 24 -5.73 -1.55 15.57
N ALA A 25 -6.66 -2.46 15.34
CA ALA A 25 -8.08 -2.22 15.54
C ALA A 25 -8.43 -2.27 17.03
N SER A 26 -9.63 -1.80 17.39
CA SER A 26 -10.09 -1.75 18.80
C SER A 26 -10.18 -3.12 19.49
N ASN A 27 -10.17 -4.20 18.72
CA ASN A 27 -10.18 -5.58 19.21
C ASN A 27 -8.77 -6.19 19.31
N GLY A 28 -7.72 -5.38 19.19
CA GLY A 28 -6.32 -5.81 19.23
C GLY A 28 -5.82 -6.47 17.94
N LYS A 29 -6.66 -6.62 16.91
CA LYS A 29 -6.24 -7.25 15.65
C LYS A 29 -5.50 -6.26 14.75
N PRO A 30 -4.37 -6.66 14.14
CA PRO A 30 -3.67 -5.82 13.19
C PRO A 30 -4.41 -5.77 11.86
N TYR A 31 -4.27 -4.64 11.15
CA TYR A 31 -4.70 -4.49 9.77
C TYR A 31 -3.78 -3.51 9.04
N LEU A 32 -3.59 -3.73 7.75
CA LEU A 32 -2.78 -2.86 6.88
C LEU A 32 -3.71 -1.85 6.19
N CYS A 33 -3.32 -0.58 6.22
CA CYS A 33 -3.98 0.51 5.53
C CYS A 33 -3.01 1.08 4.50
N ILE A 34 -3.23 0.77 3.22
CA ILE A 34 -2.46 1.32 2.11
C ILE A 34 -3.20 2.53 1.57
N SER A 35 -2.59 3.70 1.60
CA SER A 35 -3.14 4.91 0.98
C SER A 35 -2.24 5.41 -0.15
N SER A 36 -2.81 5.79 -1.28
CA SER A 36 -2.11 6.61 -2.27
C SER A 36 -2.64 8.03 -2.23
N SER A 37 -1.77 9.01 -2.43
CA SER A 37 -2.14 10.40 -2.69
C SER A 37 -1.49 10.83 -3.99
N SER A 38 -2.30 11.31 -4.93
CA SER A 38 -1.83 11.88 -6.19
C SER A 38 -2.52 13.20 -6.46
N LYS A 39 -1.82 14.10 -7.14
CA LYS A 39 -2.40 15.37 -7.59
C LYS A 39 -3.05 15.15 -8.96
N ASN A 40 -4.34 15.49 -9.10
CA ASN A 40 -5.00 15.43 -10.39
C ASN A 40 -4.59 16.63 -11.27
N LYS A 41 -5.05 16.66 -12.52
CA LYS A 41 -4.70 17.72 -13.49
C LYS A 41 -5.18 19.11 -13.07
N GLU A 42 -6.20 19.18 -12.24
CA GLU A 42 -6.78 20.43 -11.71
C GLU A 42 -6.04 20.92 -10.45
N GLY A 43 -5.09 20.13 -9.95
CA GLY A 43 -4.28 20.45 -8.79
C GLY A 43 -4.85 19.98 -7.46
N GLU A 44 -5.95 19.23 -7.46
CA GLU A 44 -6.57 18.66 -6.27
C GLU A 44 -5.88 17.35 -5.86
N PHE A 45 -5.87 17.05 -4.57
CA PHE A 45 -5.32 15.79 -4.07
C PHE A 45 -6.40 14.71 -4.04
N GLU A 46 -6.20 13.69 -4.86
CA GLU A 46 -6.98 12.46 -4.80
C GLU A 46 -6.30 11.48 -3.85
N ARG A 47 -7.08 10.92 -2.93
CA ARG A 47 -6.61 9.91 -1.99
C ARG A 47 -7.40 8.62 -2.15
N ASN A 48 -6.71 7.56 -2.55
CA ASN A 48 -7.28 6.22 -2.55
C ASN A 48 -6.78 5.45 -1.33
N ARG A 49 -7.61 4.58 -0.78
CA ARG A 49 -7.25 3.78 0.39
C ARG A 49 -7.80 2.36 0.28
N ILE A 50 -6.97 1.40 0.64
CA ILE A 50 -7.31 -0.02 0.72
C ILE A 50 -6.98 -0.49 2.14
N PHE A 51 -7.83 -1.37 2.66
CA PHE A 51 -7.62 -2.04 3.94
C PHE A 51 -7.47 -3.53 3.71
N ILE A 52 -6.47 -4.13 4.35
CA ILE A 52 -6.24 -5.57 4.36
C ILE A 52 -6.24 -6.00 5.82
N PHE A 53 -6.97 -7.05 6.15
CA PHE A 53 -7.06 -7.57 7.51
C PHE A 53 -6.11 -8.75 7.72
N ASP A 54 -5.76 -9.01 8.98
CA ASP A 54 -4.81 -10.04 9.41
C ASP A 54 -4.94 -11.39 8.67
N GLY A 55 -6.16 -11.88 8.47
CA GLY A 55 -6.43 -13.16 7.80
C GLY A 55 -6.01 -13.24 6.33
N ASP A 56 -5.80 -12.10 5.67
CA ASP A 56 -5.47 -12.02 4.24
C ASP A 56 -4.02 -11.58 3.96
N PHE A 57 -3.23 -11.29 5.00
CA PHE A 57 -1.88 -10.72 4.86
C PHE A 57 -0.95 -11.56 3.96
N GLU A 58 -0.86 -12.86 4.20
CA GLU A 58 0.04 -13.73 3.44
C GLU A 58 -0.35 -13.81 1.96
N ARG A 59 -1.65 -13.95 1.68
CA ARG A 59 -2.16 -14.00 0.30
C ARG A 59 -1.91 -12.69 -0.44
N PHE A 60 -2.12 -11.56 0.24
CA PHE A 60 -1.90 -10.24 -0.32
C PHE A 60 -0.40 -9.98 -0.57
N ALA A 61 0.47 -10.34 0.37
CA ALA A 61 1.91 -10.22 0.23
C ALA A 61 2.45 -11.06 -0.95
N GLN A 62 1.98 -12.31 -1.06
CA GLN A 62 2.34 -13.19 -2.17
C GLN A 62 1.88 -12.62 -3.52
N ALA A 63 0.65 -12.08 -3.59
CA ALA A 63 0.13 -11.47 -4.81
C ALA A 63 0.96 -10.26 -5.26
N ILE A 64 1.39 -9.41 -4.32
CA ILE A 64 2.30 -8.29 -4.61
C ILE A 64 3.64 -8.81 -5.13
N ALA A 65 4.27 -9.73 -4.39
CA ALA A 65 5.58 -10.27 -4.75
C ALA A 65 5.56 -10.87 -6.17
N SER A 66 4.58 -11.72 -6.46
CA SER A 66 4.43 -12.34 -7.77
C SER A 66 4.15 -11.33 -8.89
N SER A 67 3.41 -10.25 -8.61
CA SER A 67 3.21 -9.16 -9.59
C SER A 67 4.51 -8.41 -9.89
N MET A 68 5.34 -8.15 -8.88
CA MET A 68 6.64 -7.50 -9.06
C MET A 68 7.64 -8.40 -9.79
N GLU A 69 7.64 -9.70 -9.52
CA GLU A 69 8.44 -10.67 -10.27
C GLU A 69 8.04 -10.75 -11.75
N ALA A 70 6.73 -10.71 -12.04
CA ALA A 70 6.24 -10.68 -13.41
C ALA A 70 6.72 -9.42 -14.14
N TYR A 71 6.63 -8.25 -13.50
CA TYR A 71 7.16 -7.00 -14.06
C TYR A 71 8.67 -7.07 -14.33
N ALA A 72 9.46 -7.56 -13.38
CA ALA A 72 10.92 -7.67 -13.53
C ALA A 72 11.35 -8.59 -14.69
N LYS A 73 10.49 -9.53 -15.11
CA LYS A 73 10.74 -10.37 -16.29
C LYS A 73 10.45 -9.64 -17.61
N LEU A 74 9.49 -8.72 -17.62
CA LEU A 74 9.18 -7.91 -18.81
C LEU A 74 10.35 -6.97 -19.14
N GLU A 75 10.88 -6.25 -18.14
CA GLU A 75 12.03 -5.36 -18.31
C GLU A 75 13.27 -6.06 -18.88
N LYS A 76 13.46 -7.35 -18.56
CA LYS A 76 14.57 -8.16 -19.07
C LYS A 76 14.35 -8.71 -20.48
N ALA A 77 13.12 -8.70 -20.98
CA ALA A 77 12.81 -9.13 -22.34
C ALA A 77 13.01 -8.00 -23.36
N ASP A 78 12.96 -6.74 -22.89
CA ASP A 78 13.18 -5.53 -23.69
C ASP A 78 14.62 -5.00 -23.62
N ALA A 79 15.52 -5.69 -22.88
CA ALA A 79 16.92 -5.32 -22.66
C ALA A 79 17.92 -6.22 -23.40
#